data_AF-A0A1I7GD47-F1
#
_entry.id   AF-A0A1I7GD47-F1
#
_cell.length_a   1.000
_cell.length_b   1.000
_cell.length_c   1.000
_cell.angle_alpha   90.00
_cell.angle_beta   90.00
_cell.angle_gamma   90.00
#
_symmetry.space_group_name_H-M   'P 1'
#
loop_
_entity.id
_entity.type
_entity.pdbx_description
1 polymer ?
#
loop_
_entity_poly.entity_id
_entity_poly.type
_entity_poly.pdbx_seq_one_letter_code
_entity_poly.pdbx_strand_id
1 'polypeptide(L)'
;MKPFFYLLMLLLTSSVFAQQTPEVKYCETITCYKVSADEFTMNTLQDVFNALYAKVPGIQIYNKQIGQTPVFRIRNEENHIVYIDGVRTTMEVFQALNPSDIESITVLPNANASVIPVLTQNL
;
A
#
# COMPACT_ATOMS: atom_id res chain seq x y z
N MET A 1 -61.40 -6.07 22.92
CA MET A 1 -60.07 -6.63 23.19
C MET A 1 -59.55 -7.31 21.93
N LYS A 2 -58.56 -6.70 21.27
CA LYS A 2 -57.84 -7.19 20.09
C LYS A 2 -56.37 -6.75 20.21
N PRO A 3 -55.42 -7.50 19.63
CA PRO A 3 -54.19 -7.86 20.32
C PRO A 3 -53.02 -6.89 20.12
N PHE A 4 -52.16 -6.93 21.13
CA PHE A 4 -50.85 -6.33 21.26
C PHE A 4 -49.93 -6.79 20.11
N PHE A 5 -49.66 -5.90 19.15
CA PHE A 5 -48.74 -6.17 18.04
C PHE A 5 -47.35 -5.69 18.45
N TYR A 6 -46.55 -6.61 19.01
CA TYR A 6 -45.11 -6.42 19.19
C TYR A 6 -44.46 -6.33 17.79
N LEU A 7 -44.30 -5.12 17.27
CA LEU A 7 -43.41 -4.85 16.15
C LEU A 7 -41.97 -4.79 16.67
N LEU A 8 -41.51 -5.92 17.20
CA LEU A 8 -40.10 -6.27 17.23
C LEU A 8 -39.73 -6.64 15.78
N MET A 9 -39.31 -5.65 14.99
CA MET A 9 -38.61 -5.94 13.73
C MET A 9 -37.56 -4.88 13.45
N LEU A 10 -36.39 -5.12 14.03
CA LEU A 10 -35.14 -5.13 13.27
C LEU A 10 -34.80 -3.83 12.50
N LEU A 11 -34.32 -2.80 13.20
CA LEU A 11 -33.46 -1.80 12.56
C LEU A 11 -32.05 -2.37 12.42
N LEU A 12 -31.90 -3.32 11.49
CA LEU A 12 -30.64 -3.58 10.81
C LEU A 12 -30.50 -2.56 9.69
N THR A 13 -29.87 -1.42 9.94
CA THR A 13 -29.17 -0.62 8.93
C THR A 13 -28.24 0.31 9.72
N SER A 14 -26.92 0.21 9.66
CA SER A 14 -26.14 0.17 8.44
C SER A 14 -24.78 -0.46 8.73
N SER A 15 -24.49 -1.61 8.14
CA SER A 15 -23.10 -1.87 7.76
C SER A 15 -22.73 -0.76 6.78
N VAL A 16 -21.94 0.20 7.26
CA VAL A 16 -21.17 1.07 6.37
C VAL A 16 -20.24 0.13 5.62
N PHE A 17 -20.70 -0.34 4.45
CA PHE A 17 -19.81 -0.89 3.46
C PHE A 17 -19.03 0.31 2.96
N ALA A 18 -17.98 0.67 3.69
CA ALA A 18 -16.94 1.51 3.16
C ALA A 18 -16.58 0.88 1.81
N GLN A 19 -16.70 1.64 0.73
CA GLN A 19 -16.20 1.20 -0.56
C GLN A 19 -14.69 1.05 -0.39
N GLN A 20 -14.29 -0.15 0.03
CA GLN A 20 -12.92 -0.51 0.31
C GLN A 20 -12.19 -0.37 -1.02
N THR A 21 -11.26 0.59 -1.10
CA THR A 21 -10.47 0.81 -2.31
C THR A 21 -9.77 -0.50 -2.68
N PRO A 22 -9.58 -0.79 -3.98
CA PRO A 22 -9.05 -2.07 -4.43
C PRO A 22 -7.74 -2.44 -3.71
N GLU A 23 -6.91 -1.45 -3.38
CA GLU A 23 -5.69 -1.61 -2.59
C GLU A 23 -5.92 -2.35 -1.25
N VAL A 24 -6.97 -1.99 -0.51
CA VAL A 24 -7.25 -2.56 0.81
C VAL A 24 -7.73 -4.01 0.70
N LYS A 25 -8.45 -4.37 -0.38
CA LYS A 25 -8.95 -5.74 -0.60
C LYS A 25 -7.81 -6.76 -0.80
N TYR A 26 -6.68 -6.35 -1.38
CA TYR A 26 -5.55 -7.27 -1.56
C TYR A 26 -4.87 -7.61 -0.24
N CYS A 27 -4.68 -6.61 0.62
CA CYS A 27 -3.96 -6.75 1.87
C CYS A 27 -4.69 -7.55 2.96
N GLU A 28 -5.95 -7.91 2.73
CA GLU A 28 -6.70 -8.86 3.56
C GLU A 28 -6.32 -10.32 3.27
N THR A 29 -5.84 -10.63 2.08
CA THR A 29 -5.59 -12.02 1.62
C THR A 29 -4.12 -12.38 1.51
N ILE A 30 -3.25 -11.37 1.40
CA ILE A 30 -1.80 -11.52 1.31
C ILE A 30 -1.12 -10.56 2.30
N THR A 31 0.08 -10.92 2.74
CA THR A 31 0.87 -10.04 3.60
C THR A 31 1.18 -8.74 2.87
N CYS A 32 0.75 -7.63 3.44
CA CYS A 32 1.10 -6.28 3.01
C CYS A 32 1.69 -5.49 4.17
N TYR A 33 2.52 -4.52 3.84
CA TYR A 33 2.97 -3.49 4.76
C TYR A 33 2.62 -2.13 4.17
N LYS A 34 1.70 -1.42 4.81
CA LYS A 34 1.34 -0.05 4.45
C LYS A 34 2.17 0.93 5.26
N VAL A 35 2.69 1.94 4.58
CA VAL A 35 3.33 3.12 5.16
C VAL A 35 2.51 4.33 4.69
N SER A 36 1.98 5.15 5.61
CA SER A 36 1.14 6.31 5.28
C SER A 36 1.76 7.59 5.77
N ALA A 37 1.53 8.70 5.07
CA ALA A 37 1.88 10.05 5.52
C ALA A 37 1.14 10.45 6.82
N ASP A 38 0.05 9.76 7.18
CA ASP A 38 -0.63 9.94 8.47
C ASP A 38 0.19 9.41 9.66
N GLU A 39 1.07 8.44 9.42
CA GLU A 39 1.87 7.78 10.46
C GLU A 39 3.34 8.25 10.44
N PHE A 40 3.85 8.63 9.28
CA PHE A 40 5.24 9.03 9.08
C PHE A 40 5.34 10.36 8.36
N THR A 41 6.24 11.23 8.82
CA THR A 41 6.64 12.41 8.05
C THR A 41 7.36 11.96 6.77
N MET A 42 6.92 12.40 5.59
CA MET A 42 7.50 12.02 4.29
C MET A 42 8.01 13.25 3.51
N ASN A 43 8.94 14.01 4.08
CA ASN A 43 9.44 15.23 3.40
C ASN A 43 10.68 14.95 2.54
N THR A 44 11.47 13.94 2.90
CA THR A 44 12.69 13.55 2.20
C THR A 44 12.69 12.07 1.84
N LEU A 45 13.53 11.67 0.87
CA LEU A 45 13.71 10.26 0.54
C LEU A 45 14.22 9.45 1.75
N GLN A 46 15.04 10.06 2.59
CA GLN A 46 15.51 9.42 3.81
C GLN A 46 14.37 9.11 4.77
N ASP A 47 13.37 9.99 4.88
CA ASP A 47 12.21 9.76 5.74
C ASP A 47 11.37 8.59 5.22
N VAL A 48 11.16 8.53 3.90
CA VAL A 48 10.49 7.40 3.25
C VAL A 48 11.24 6.09 3.53
N PHE A 49 12.58 6.09 3.43
CA PHE A 49 13.38 4.90 3.71
C PHE A 49 13.27 4.48 5.17
N ASN A 50 13.33 5.45 6.11
CA ASN A 50 13.16 5.19 7.53
C ASN A 50 11.78 4.57 7.83
N ALA A 51 10.73 5.09 7.19
CA ALA A 51 9.37 4.59 7.35
C ALA A 51 9.22 3.15 6.80
N LEU A 52 9.84 2.87 5.65
CA LEU A 52 9.90 1.52 5.09
C LEU A 52 10.69 0.56 5.99
N TYR A 53 11.84 0.98 6.52
CA TYR A 53 12.62 0.17 7.47
C TYR A 53 11.82 -0.17 8.74
N ALA A 54 10.99 0.76 9.21
CA ALA A 54 10.18 0.55 10.41
C ALA A 54 9.03 -0.46 10.20
N LYS A 55 8.49 -0.56 8.98
CA LYS A 55 7.28 -1.35 8.68
C LYS A 55 7.52 -2.62 7.88
N VAL A 56 8.54 -2.64 7.03
CA VAL A 56 8.76 -3.70 6.04
C VAL A 56 9.92 -4.60 6.50
N PRO A 57 9.65 -5.80 7.04
CA PRO A 57 10.70 -6.71 7.46
C PRO A 57 11.51 -7.24 6.28
N GLY A 58 12.83 -7.20 6.44
CA GLY A 58 13.77 -7.70 5.43
C GLY A 58 13.96 -6.78 4.23
N ILE A 59 13.51 -5.52 4.33
CA ILE A 59 13.93 -4.48 3.37
C ILE A 59 15.39 -4.10 3.63
N GLN A 60 16.12 -3.86 2.55
CA GLN A 60 17.50 -3.41 2.54
C GLN A 60 17.63 -2.36 1.45
N ILE A 61 18.19 -1.20 1.76
CA ILE A 61 18.42 -0.10 0.82
C ILE A 61 19.89 0.29 0.93
N TYR A 62 20.64 0.16 -0.16
CA TYR A 62 22.07 0.42 -0.16
C TYR A 62 22.54 1.01 -1.50
N ASN A 63 23.61 1.80 -1.45
CA ASN A 63 24.21 2.38 -2.65
C ASN A 63 25.32 1.46 -3.16
N LYS A 64 25.26 1.08 -4.44
CA LYS A 64 26.36 0.34 -5.08
C LYS A 64 27.60 1.23 -5.25
N GLN A 65 27.39 2.53 -5.50
CA GLN A 65 28.44 3.54 -5.67
C GLN A 65 27.98 4.90 -5.13
N ILE A 66 28.92 5.78 -4.79
CA ILE A 66 28.62 7.15 -4.35
C ILE A 66 27.96 7.93 -5.49
N GLY A 67 26.85 8.60 -5.19
CA GLY A 67 26.11 9.42 -6.15
C GLY A 67 25.22 8.63 -7.11
N GLN A 68 25.10 7.31 -6.95
CA GLN A 68 24.14 6.50 -7.68
C GLN A 68 22.82 6.33 -6.92
N THR A 69 21.77 6.06 -7.70
CA THR A 69 20.45 5.64 -7.25
C THR A 69 20.56 4.43 -6.31
N PRO A 70 20.04 4.53 -5.07
CA PRO A 70 19.99 3.41 -4.14
C PRO A 70 19.34 2.17 -4.74
N VAL A 71 19.90 1.01 -4.40
CA VAL A 71 19.34 -0.30 -4.76
C VAL A 71 18.45 -0.78 -3.64
N PHE A 72 17.23 -1.15 -4.01
CA PHE A 72 16.24 -1.72 -3.12
C PHE A 72 16.30 -3.25 -3.17
N ARG A 73 16.33 -3.87 -2.00
CA ARG A 73 16.15 -5.31 -1.82
C ARG A 73 15.05 -5.57 -0.82
N ILE A 74 14.20 -6.54 -1.13
CA ILE A 74 13.23 -7.07 -0.19
C ILE A 74 13.49 -8.57 -0.14
N ARG A 75 13.88 -9.07 1.04
CA ARG A 75 14.22 -10.49 1.24
C ARG A 75 15.28 -11.02 0.26
N ASN A 76 16.31 -10.22 0.03
CA ASN A 76 17.44 -10.48 -0.88
C ASN A 76 17.11 -10.49 -2.38
N GLU A 77 15.91 -10.08 -2.79
CA GLU A 77 15.56 -9.89 -4.21
C GLU A 77 15.69 -8.41 -4.62
N GLU A 78 16.29 -8.14 -5.78
CA GLU A 78 16.46 -6.78 -6.34
C GLU A 78 15.39 -6.41 -7.38
N ASN A 79 14.72 -7.41 -7.96
CA ASN A 79 13.76 -7.18 -9.03
C ASN A 79 12.37 -6.89 -8.47
N HIS A 80 12.06 -5.60 -8.32
CA HIS A 80 10.78 -5.14 -7.81
C HIS A 80 9.88 -4.64 -8.94
N ILE A 81 8.59 -4.95 -8.84
CA ILE A 81 7.58 -4.30 -9.66
C ILE A 81 7.05 -3.11 -8.87
N VAL A 82 7.12 -1.93 -9.46
CA VAL A 82 6.64 -0.69 -8.84
C VAL A 82 5.42 -0.19 -9.61
N TYR A 83 4.41 0.25 -8.86
CA TYR A 83 3.24 0.94 -9.38
C TYR A 83 3.12 2.30 -8.70
N ILE A 84 2.90 3.35 -9.49
CA ILE A 84 2.57 4.69 -9.01
C ILE A 84 1.21 5.03 -9.64
N ASP A 85 0.22 5.37 -8.81
CA ASP A 85 -1.16 5.66 -9.24
C ASP A 85 -1.75 4.59 -10.19
N GLY A 86 -1.38 3.32 -9.95
CA GLY A 86 -1.83 2.18 -10.76
C GLY A 86 -1.05 1.95 -12.06
N VAL A 87 -0.12 2.82 -12.43
CA VAL A 87 0.73 2.67 -13.62
C VAL A 87 2.03 1.96 -13.25
N ARG A 88 2.34 0.88 -13.97
CA ARG A 88 3.61 0.15 -13.79
C ARG A 88 4.77 1.04 -14.21
N THR A 89 5.75 1.17 -13.35
CA THR A 89 6.93 2.02 -13.54
C THR A 89 8.20 1.33 -13.06
N THR A 90 9.32 2.04 -13.11
CA THR A 90 10.62 1.56 -12.63
C THR A 90 10.96 2.14 -11.26
N MET A 91 11.91 1.50 -10.58
CA MET A 91 12.38 1.94 -9.27
C MET A 91 13.07 3.31 -9.34
N GLU A 92 13.72 3.63 -10.44
CA GLU A 92 14.36 4.94 -10.66
C GLU A 92 13.32 6.07 -10.67
N VAL A 93 12.15 5.83 -11.28
CA VAL A 93 11.06 6.81 -11.31
C VAL A 93 10.49 7.03 -9.91
N PHE A 94 10.29 5.97 -9.13
CA PHE A 94 9.86 6.08 -7.74
C PHE A 94 10.83 6.91 -6.89
N GLN A 95 12.13 6.72 -7.06
CA GLN A 95 13.14 7.49 -6.33
C GLN A 95 13.26 8.95 -6.78
N ALA A 96 12.76 9.28 -7.97
CA ALA A 96 12.69 10.65 -8.46
C ALA A 96 11.41 11.37 -8.03
N LEU A 97 10.45 10.69 -7.41
CA LEU A 97 9.24 11.31 -6.88
C LEU A 97 9.60 12.29 -5.75
N ASN A 98 8.84 13.38 -5.69
CA ASN A 98 8.83 14.24 -4.52
C ASN A 98 8.20 13.47 -3.35
N PRO A 99 8.93 13.22 -2.26
CA PRO A 99 8.41 12.45 -1.12
C PRO A 99 7.17 13.08 -0.50
N SER A 100 7.05 14.42 -0.54
CA SER A 100 5.93 15.15 0.07
C SER A 100 4.61 14.91 -0.65
N ASP A 101 4.65 14.42 -1.90
CA ASP A 101 3.46 14.13 -2.70
C ASP A 101 2.97 12.68 -2.50
N ILE A 102 3.69 11.87 -1.72
CA ILE A 102 3.36 10.48 -1.44
C ILE A 102 2.34 10.42 -0.29
N GLU A 103 1.11 10.01 -0.59
CA GLU A 103 0.09 9.75 0.44
C GLU A 103 0.38 8.43 1.19
N SER A 104 0.65 7.35 0.46
CA SER A 104 1.00 6.07 1.06
C SER A 104 1.78 5.16 0.12
N ILE A 105 2.49 4.21 0.71
CA ILE A 105 3.24 3.16 0.03
C ILE A 105 2.79 1.81 0.60
N THR A 106 2.37 0.92 -0.28
CA THR A 106 2.02 -0.45 0.10
C THR A 106 3.03 -1.42 -0.51
N VAL A 107 3.68 -2.20 0.36
CA VAL A 107 4.72 -3.16 -0.01
C VAL A 107 4.19 -4.58 0.11
N LEU A 108 4.33 -5.34 -0.97
CA LEU A 108 3.96 -6.75 -1.08
C LEU A 108 5.24 -7.60 -1.15
N PRO A 109 5.72 -8.17 -0.03
CA PRO A 109 7.01 -8.86 0.05
C PRO A 109 7.03 -10.27 -0.57
N ASN A 110 5.88 -10.85 -0.90
CA ASN A 110 5.75 -12.23 -1.37
C ASN A 110 5.35 -12.26 -2.85
N ALA A 111 5.94 -13.19 -3.61
CA ALA A 111 5.79 -13.38 -5.07
C ALA A 111 4.35 -13.60 -5.59
N ASN A 112 3.33 -13.57 -4.73
CA ASN A 112 1.92 -13.59 -5.10
C ASN A 112 1.41 -12.20 -5.54
N ALA A 113 2.28 -11.19 -5.63
CA ALA A 113 1.95 -9.88 -6.21
C ALA A 113 1.62 -9.93 -7.72
N SER A 114 1.79 -11.10 -8.37
CA SER A 114 1.23 -11.34 -9.71
C SER A 114 -0.31 -11.19 -9.77
N VAL A 115 -0.96 -11.05 -8.61
CA VAL A 115 -2.41 -10.86 -8.46
C VAL A 115 -2.76 -9.40 -8.17
N ILE A 116 -1.89 -8.39 -8.37
CA ILE A 116 -2.40 -7.03 -8.56
C ILE A 116 -2.99 -7.01 -9.97
N PRO A 117 -4.32 -7.09 -10.18
CA PRO A 117 -4.85 -6.78 -11.48
C PRO A 117 -4.50 -5.32 -11.66
N VAL A 118 -3.77 -5.06 -12.75
CA VAL A 118 -3.58 -3.73 -13.28
C VAL A 118 -4.87 -2.95 -13.04
N LEU A 119 -4.80 -1.79 -12.38
CA LEU A 119 -5.93 -0.85 -12.27
C LEU A 119 -6.30 -0.25 -13.64
N THR A 120 -6.05 -0.97 -14.74
CA THR A 120 -6.79 -0.85 -15.97
C THR A 120 -8.05 -1.67 -15.79
N GLN A 121 -9.14 -1.00 -15.45
CA GLN A 121 -10.33 -0.88 -16.29
C GLN A 121 -11.37 -0.14 -15.45
N ASN A 122 -11.46 1.17 -15.65
CA ASN A 122 -12.71 1.89 -15.84
C ASN A 122 -12.33 3.27 -16.40
N LEU A 123 -12.34 3.35 -17.73
CA LEU A 123 -12.56 4.60 -18.46
C LEU A 123 -13.94 5.17 -18.08
#